data_AF-A0A101VCR1-F1
#
_entry.id   AF-A0A101VCR1-F1
#
_cell.length_a   1.000
_cell.length_b   1.000
_cell.length_c   1.000
_cell.angle_alpha   90.00
_cell.angle_beta   90.00
_cell.angle_gamma   90.00
#
_symmetry.space_group_name_H-M   'P 1'
#
loop_
_entity.id
_entity.type
_entity.pdbx_description
1 polymer ?
#
loop_
_entity_poly.entity_id
_entity_poly.type
_entity_poly.pdbx_seq_one_letter_code
_entity_poly.pdbx_strand_id
1 'polypeptide(L)'
;MVVIKGVLQDELERQNRMLRAYQKKAVLLPKGSVVNKNIRGKEYFYLQYRDGEKVVSKYIPNNEFPVINSKIEERKKIDKIVSDIKKEIKFIEKALKIKI
;
A
#
# COMPACT_ATOMS: atom_id res chain seq x y z
N MET A 1 0.77 9.41 36.10
CA MET A 1 0.28 8.53 35.02
C MET A 1 -0.35 9.26 33.82
N VAL A 2 -0.42 10.60 33.81
CA VAL A 2 -0.93 11.40 32.69
C VAL A 2 0.06 11.48 31.52
N VAL A 3 1.36 11.49 31.83
CA VAL A 3 2.45 11.63 30.84
C VAL A 3 2.48 10.49 29.83
N ILE A 4 2.36 9.23 30.28
CA ILE A 4 2.40 8.06 29.37
C ILE A 4 1.19 8.07 28.42
N LYS A 5 0.01 8.43 28.91
CA LYS A 5 -1.20 8.52 28.09
C LYS A 5 -1.08 9.64 27.04
N GLY A 6 -0.56 10.81 27.42
CA GLY A 6 -0.29 11.91 26.49
C GLY A 6 0.68 11.53 25.39
N VAL A 7 1.81 10.90 25.74
CA VAL A 7 2.81 10.41 24.77
C VAL A 7 2.19 9.42 23.77
N LEU A 8 1.33 8.50 24.24
CA LEU A 8 0.63 7.55 23.37
C LEU A 8 -0.39 8.24 22.44
N GLN A 9 -1.03 9.32 22.88
CA GLN A 9 -1.92 10.12 22.04
C GLN A 9 -1.15 10.87 20.95
N ASP A 10 -0.03 11.50 21.30
CA ASP A 10 0.84 12.20 20.33
C ASP A 10 1.40 11.23 19.29
N GLU A 11 1.83 10.04 19.71
CA GLU A 11 2.27 8.97 18.84
C GLU A 11 1.14 8.54 17.88
N LEU A 12 -0.07 8.33 18.39
CA LEU A 12 -1.24 7.97 17.58
C LEU A 12 -1.55 9.03 16.52
N GLU A 13 -1.46 10.31 16.86
CA GLU A 13 -1.63 11.41 15.92
C GLU A 13 -0.53 11.44 14.86
N ARG A 14 0.73 11.21 15.24
CA ARG A 14 1.84 11.11 14.28
C ARG A 14 1.61 9.97 13.29
N GLN A 15 1.26 8.79 13.79
CA GLN A 15 1.02 7.60 12.96
C GLN A 15 -0.15 7.81 12.01
N ASN A 16 -1.24 8.44 12.46
CA ASN A 16 -2.37 8.79 11.60
C ASN A 16 -1.98 9.79 10.49
N ARG A 17 -1.13 10.78 10.80
CA ARG A 17 -0.60 11.71 9.78
C ARG A 17 0.26 10.97 8.75
N MET A 18 1.15 10.09 9.20
CA MET A 18 1.98 9.26 8.31
C MET A 18 1.13 8.35 7.42
N LEU A 19 0.13 7.67 8.01
CA LEU A 19 -0.81 6.82 7.29
C LEU A 19 -1.48 7.57 6.14
N ARG A 20 -2.02 8.76 6.41
CA ARG A 20 -2.66 9.61 5.38
C ARG A 20 -1.68 9.99 4.27
N ALA A 21 -0.43 10.34 4.61
CA ALA A 21 0.58 10.70 3.63
C ALA A 21 0.94 9.54 2.71
N TYR A 22 1.18 8.34 3.26
CA TYR A 22 1.49 7.16 2.46
C TYR A 22 0.30 6.69 1.61
N GLN A 23 -0.92 6.76 2.14
CA GLN A 23 -2.13 6.47 1.36
C GLN A 23 -2.28 7.41 0.16
N LYS A 24 -2.03 8.72 0.33
CA LYS A 24 -2.02 9.68 -0.78
C LYS A 24 -0.98 9.31 -1.84
N LYS A 25 0.23 8.92 -1.44
CA LYS A 25 1.26 8.45 -2.38
C LYS A 25 0.83 7.18 -3.12
N ALA A 26 0.24 6.20 -2.42
CA ALA A 26 -0.23 4.95 -3.02
C ALA A 26 -1.29 5.19 -4.10
N VAL A 27 -2.20 6.15 -3.91
CA VAL A 27 -3.25 6.49 -4.88
C VAL A 27 -2.67 6.96 -6.23
N LEU A 28 -1.51 7.62 -6.22
CA LEU A 28 -0.85 8.11 -7.44
C LEU A 28 -0.12 7.01 -8.24
N LEU A 29 0.02 5.82 -7.65
CA LEU A 29 0.70 4.68 -8.28
C LEU A 29 -0.32 3.68 -8.85
N PRO A 30 0.01 2.92 -9.89
CA PRO A 30 -0.89 1.90 -10.44
C PRO A 30 -1.18 0.79 -9.42
N LYS A 31 -2.46 0.45 -9.24
CA LYS A 31 -2.90 -0.69 -8.43
C LYS A 31 -2.65 -2.01 -9.17
N GLY A 32 -2.48 -3.10 -8.42
CA GLY A 32 -2.41 -4.45 -8.96
C GLY A 32 -0.99 -5.00 -9.11
N SER A 33 -0.81 -5.88 -10.09
CA SER A 33 0.44 -6.60 -10.35
C SER A 33 0.68 -6.78 -11.85
N VAL A 34 1.95 -6.81 -12.27
CA VAL A 34 2.27 -7.27 -13.62
C VAL A 34 2.21 -8.79 -13.69
N VAL A 35 1.59 -9.30 -14.74
CA VAL A 35 1.53 -10.72 -15.09
C VAL A 35 2.21 -10.89 -16.45
N ASN A 36 3.13 -11.85 -16.55
CA ASN A 36 3.72 -12.27 -17.82
C ASN A 36 2.86 -13.39 -18.43
N LYS A 37 2.59 -13.31 -19.73
CA LYS A 37 1.95 -14.36 -20.52
C LYS A 37 2.84 -14.72 -21.70
N ASN A 38 3.16 -16.01 -21.83
CA ASN A 38 3.80 -16.55 -23.02
C ASN A 38 2.73 -17.02 -24.01
N ILE A 39 2.70 -16.43 -25.20
CA ILE A 39 1.77 -16.80 -26.28
C ILE A 39 2.59 -17.08 -27.52
N ARG A 40 2.59 -18.35 -27.97
CA ARG A 40 3.33 -18.82 -29.15
C ARG A 40 4.81 -18.42 -29.11
N GLY A 41 5.44 -18.54 -27.94
CA GLY A 41 6.87 -18.23 -27.74
C GLY A 41 7.19 -16.75 -27.56
N LYS A 42 6.17 -15.86 -27.58
CA LYS A 42 6.34 -14.42 -27.33
C LYS A 42 5.82 -14.05 -25.95
N GLU A 43 6.59 -13.25 -25.22
CA GLU A 43 6.20 -12.75 -23.90
C GLU A 43 5.40 -11.45 -24.01
N TYR A 44 4.35 -11.36 -23.20
CA TYR A 44 3.49 -10.19 -23.11
C TYR A 44 3.21 -9.87 -21.65
N PHE A 45 3.39 -8.60 -21.30
CA PHE A 45 3.12 -8.11 -19.95
C PHE A 45 1.71 -7.51 -19.85
N TYR A 46 1.05 -7.79 -18.74
CA TYR A 46 -0.28 -7.26 -18.44
C TYR A 46 -0.34 -6.71 -17.02
N LEU A 47 -0.89 -5.51 -16.85
CA LEU A 47 -1.30 -4.99 -15.56
C LEU A 47 -2.63 -5.62 -15.17
N GLN A 48 -2.61 -6.44 -14.13
CA GLN A 48 -3.80 -7.07 -13.58
C GLN A 48 -4.21 -6.40 -12.27
N TYR A 49 -5.45 -5.94 -12.18
CA TYR A 49 -6.00 -5.32 -10.97
C TYR A 49 -7.49 -5.59 -10.85
N ARG A 50 -8.02 -5.43 -9.63
CA ARG A 50 -9.44 -5.53 -9.37
C ARG A 50 -10.10 -4.15 -9.47
N ASP A 51 -11.23 -4.11 -10.17
CA ASP A 51 -12.09 -2.94 -10.27
C ASP A 51 -13.50 -3.32 -9.85
N GLY A 52 -13.84 -2.99 -8.60
CA GLY A 52 -15.01 -3.55 -7.92
C GLY A 52 -14.92 -5.08 -7.84
N GLU A 53 -15.86 -5.76 -8.47
CA GLU A 53 -15.92 -7.23 -8.52
C GLU A 53 -15.15 -7.83 -9.70
N LYS A 54 -14.77 -7.01 -10.69
CA LYS A 54 -14.16 -7.48 -11.95
C LYS A 54 -12.64 -7.48 -11.84
N VAL A 55 -12.01 -8.49 -12.42
CA VAL A 55 -10.55 -8.51 -12.64
C VAL A 55 -10.27 -7.95 -14.03
N VAL A 56 -9.56 -6.83 -14.09
CA VAL A 56 -9.15 -6.17 -15.32
C VAL A 56 -7.72 -6.59 -15.63
N SER A 57 -7.45 -6.95 -16.89
CA SER A 57 -6.10 -7.22 -17.40
C SER A 57 -5.81 -6.26 -18.54
N LYS A 58 -4.94 -5.27 -18.31
CA LYS A 58 -4.57 -4.25 -19.29
C LYS A 58 -3.19 -4.58 -19.87
N TYR A 59 -3.07 -4.64 -21.19
CA TYR A 59 -1.78 -4.86 -21.84
C TYR A 59 -0.79 -3.74 -21.49
N ILE A 60 0.48 -4.13 -21.29
CA ILE A 60 1.60 -3.22 -21.09
C ILE A 60 2.54 -3.36 -22.29
N PRO A 61 2.73 -2.29 -23.08
CA PRO A 61 3.77 -2.24 -24.12
C PRO A 61 5.16 -2.50 -23.54
N ASN A 62 6.02 -3.20 -24.28
CA ASN A 62 7.36 -3.59 -23.80
C ASN A 62 8.25 -2.39 -23.46
N ASN A 63 8.10 -1.26 -24.15
CA ASN A 63 8.83 -0.02 -23.85
C ASN A 63 8.34 0.67 -22.55
N GLU A 64 7.08 0.47 -22.16
CA GLU A 64 6.50 1.01 -20.93
C GLU A 64 6.66 0.07 -19.73
N PHE A 65 6.91 -1.22 -19.97
CA PHE A 65 7.02 -2.23 -18.93
C PHE A 65 7.99 -1.85 -17.80
N PRO A 66 9.24 -1.39 -18.05
CA PRO A 66 10.15 -1.05 -16.97
C PRO A 66 9.61 0.06 -16.05
N VAL A 67 8.94 1.05 -16.63
CA VAL A 67 8.37 2.19 -15.91
C VAL A 67 7.13 1.77 -15.11
N ILE A 68 6.26 0.94 -15.69
CA ILE A 68 5.07 0.46 -15.00
C ILE A 68 5.44 -0.52 -13.89
N ASN A 69 6.40 -1.42 -14.13
CA ASN A 69 6.84 -2.39 -13.14
C ASN A 69 7.48 -1.69 -11.92
N SER A 70 8.35 -0.70 -12.14
CA SER A 70 8.97 0.05 -11.05
C SER A 70 7.94 0.78 -10.17
N LYS A 71 6.92 1.40 -10.78
CA LYS A 71 5.83 2.05 -10.04
C LYS A 71 4.98 1.06 -9.23
N ILE A 72 4.76 -0.16 -9.73
CA ILE A 72 4.06 -1.20 -8.98
C ILE A 72 4.90 -1.70 -7.81
N GLU A 73 6.21 -1.88 -8.01
CA GLU A 73 7.11 -2.26 -6.93
C GLU A 73 7.19 -1.18 -5.84
N GLU A 74 7.24 0.09 -6.23
CA GLU A 74 7.13 1.22 -5.31
C GLU A 74 5.82 1.17 -4.53
N ARG A 75 4.69 0.94 -5.22
CA ARG A 75 3.39 0.83 -4.56
C ARG A 75 3.36 -0.31 -3.55
N LYS A 76 3.91 -1.48 -3.88
CA LYS A 76 4.00 -2.62 -2.95
C LYS A 76 4.77 -2.27 -1.68
N LYS A 77 5.86 -1.52 -1.79
CA LYS A 77 6.64 -1.04 -0.64
C LYS A 77 5.79 -0.10 0.23
N ILE A 78 5.08 0.83 -0.39
CA ILE A 78 4.19 1.76 0.32
C ILE A 78 3.03 1.01 1.00
N ASP A 79 2.40 0.06 0.31
CA ASP A 79 1.30 -0.73 0.87
C ASP A 79 1.75 -1.56 2.08
N LYS A 80 3.00 -2.05 2.07
CA LYS A 80 3.62 -2.70 3.24
C LYS A 80 3.77 -1.73 4.41
N ILE A 81 4.32 -0.55 4.18
CA ILE A 81 4.44 0.51 5.21
C ILE A 81 3.07 0.88 5.78
N VAL A 82 2.06 1.06 4.92
CA VAL A 82 0.68 1.35 5.34
C VAL A 82 0.11 0.23 6.22
N SER A 83 0.37 -1.03 5.88
CA SER A 83 -0.05 -2.19 6.67
C SER A 83 0.59 -2.19 8.05
N ASP A 84 1.88 -1.89 8.13
CA ASP A 84 2.62 -1.89 9.40
C ASP A 84 2.19 -0.71 10.29
N ILE A 85 2.04 0.50 9.75
CA ILE A 85 1.48 1.66 10.48
C ILE A 85 0.09 1.34 11.04
N LYS A 86 -0.78 0.65 10.28
CA LYS A 86 -2.12 0.26 10.77
C LYS A 86 -2.04 -0.71 11.95
N LYS A 87 -1.07 -1.63 11.96
CA LYS A 87 -0.86 -2.54 13.10
C LYS A 87 -0.40 -1.77 14.33
N GLU A 88 0.52 -0.83 14.17
CA GLU A 88 1.01 0.05 15.24
C GLU A 88 -0.12 0.89 15.83
N ILE A 89 -0.93 1.54 14.99
CA ILE A 89 -2.12 2.28 15.42
C ILE A 89 -3.04 1.39 16.25
N LYS A 90 -3.37 0.19 15.75
CA LYS A 90 -4.23 -0.76 16.47
C LYS A 90 -3.65 -1.17 17.81
N PHE A 91 -2.33 -1.28 17.93
CA PHE A 91 -1.64 -1.58 19.18
C PHE A 91 -1.75 -0.40 20.17
N ILE A 92 -1.47 0.83 19.73
CA ILE A 92 -1.56 2.04 20.55
C ILE A 92 -3.00 2.27 21.03
N GLU A 93 -3.99 2.10 20.14
CA GLU A 93 -5.42 2.20 20.50
C GLU A 93 -5.83 1.18 21.57
N LYS A 94 -5.29 -0.04 21.52
CA LYS A 94 -5.52 -1.03 22.57
C LYS A 94 -4.88 -0.59 23.89
N ALA A 95 -3.64 -0.13 23.86
CA ALA A 95 -2.94 0.35 25.06
C ALA A 95 -3.68 1.52 25.74
N LEU A 96 -4.24 2.45 24.94
CA LEU A 96 -5.01 3.58 25.44
C LEU A 96 -6.38 3.19 26.05
N LYS A 97 -6.95 2.04 25.66
CA LYS A 97 -8.23 1.52 26.16
C LYS A 97 -8.10 0.71 27.46
N ILE A 98 -6.91 0.19 27.74
CA ILE A 98 -6.65 -0.49 29.01
C ILE A 98 -6.76 0.60 30.10
N LYS A 99 -7.79 0.49 30.95
CA LYS A 99 -7.84 1.26 32.18
C LYS A 99 -6.66 0.80 33.02
N ILE A 100 -5.66 1.67 33.17
CA ILE A 100 -4.67 1.55 34.22
C ILE A 100 -5.05 2.55 35.32
#